data_AF-A0A9E5BM55-F1
#
_entry.id   AF-A0A9E5BM55-F1
#
_cell.length_a   1.000
_cell.length_b   1.000
_cell.length_c   1.000
_cell.angle_alpha   90.00
_cell.angle_beta   90.00
_cell.angle_gamma   90.00
#
_symmetry.space_group_name_H-M   'P 1'
#
loop_
_entity.id
_entity.type
_entity.pdbx_description
1 polymer ?
#
loop_
_entity_poly.entity_id
_entity_poly.type
_entity_poly.pdbx_seq_one_letter_code
_entity_poly.pdbx_strand_id
1 'polypeptide(L)'
;VPNPPHHPTGDFYLDGSIVRGEENPNAHCPKLTFSGIGIYHRRLFDGLIRGESAKLAPILRRAMLNNQISGEKYLGSWQDVGSPERLAELNRS
;
A
#
# COMPACT_ATOMS: atom_id res chain seq x y z
N VAL A 1 -3.27 5.78 -2.19
CA VAL A 1 -3.81 7.11 -1.82
C VAL A 1 -2.68 8.13 -1.74
N PRO A 2 -2.94 9.45 -1.83
CA PRO A 2 -1.94 10.45 -1.50
C PRO A 2 -1.33 10.23 -0.11
N ASN A 3 -0.08 10.66 0.09
CA ASN A 3 0.61 10.47 1.37
C ASN A 3 0.03 11.43 2.42
N PRO A 4 -0.45 10.93 3.56
CA PRO A 4 -0.88 11.79 4.65
C PRO A 4 0.36 12.45 5.32
N PRO A 5 0.20 13.58 6.04
CA PRO A 5 1.32 14.28 6.67
C PRO A 5 2.16 13.43 7.62
N HIS A 6 1.54 12.44 8.29
CA HIS A 6 2.21 11.53 9.21
C HIS A 6 2.89 10.33 8.51
N HIS A 7 2.73 10.19 7.19
CA HIS A 7 3.41 9.16 6.40
C HIS A 7 3.89 9.73 5.04
N PRO A 8 4.79 10.73 5.06
CA PRO A 8 5.13 11.53 3.86
C PRO A 8 5.90 10.73 2.80
N THR A 9 6.60 9.68 3.23
CA THR A 9 7.45 8.86 2.36
C THR A 9 6.67 7.86 1.51
N GLY A 10 5.41 7.56 1.86
CA GLY A 10 4.60 6.54 1.21
C GLY A 10 5.20 5.14 1.27
N ASP A 11 4.53 4.18 0.64
CA ASP A 11 4.89 2.76 0.64
C ASP A 11 5.51 2.32 -0.69
N PHE A 12 4.83 2.64 -1.79
CA PHE A 12 5.08 2.05 -3.12
C PHE A 12 4.93 3.10 -4.23
N TYR A 13 5.59 2.87 -5.37
CA TYR A 13 5.34 3.68 -6.57
C TYR A 13 4.21 3.09 -7.40
N LEU A 14 3.51 3.95 -8.14
CA LEU A 14 2.53 3.57 -9.16
C LEU A 14 3.02 4.06 -10.51
N ASP A 15 3.41 3.13 -11.37
CA ASP A 15 3.89 3.35 -12.73
C ASP A 15 2.78 2.95 -13.71
N GLY A 16 1.98 3.92 -14.14
CA GLY A 16 0.72 3.67 -14.83
C GLY A 16 -0.24 2.89 -13.93
N SER A 17 -0.50 1.62 -14.28
CA SER A 17 -1.31 0.70 -13.48
C SER A 17 -0.50 -0.34 -12.71
N ILE A 18 0.83 -0.34 -12.83
CA ILE A 18 1.71 -1.33 -12.18
C ILE A 18 2.31 -0.75 -10.91
N VAL A 19 2.26 -1.53 -9.83
CA VAL A 19 2.85 -1.11 -8.55
C VAL A 19 4.31 -1.57 -8.48
N ARG A 20 5.20 -0.65 -8.07
CA ARG A 20 6.64 -0.91 -7.92
C ARG A 20 7.07 -0.74 -6.45
N GLY A 21 8.08 -1.52 -6.06
CA GLY A 21 8.68 -1.50 -4.73
C GLY A 21 9.64 -0.32 -4.53
N GLU A 22 10.90 -0.60 -4.15
CA GLU A 22 11.93 0.44 -4.01
C GLU A 22 12.52 0.90 -5.35
N GLU A 23 12.49 0.01 -6.34
CA GLU A 23 13.07 0.22 -7.66
C GLU A 23 12.10 1.03 -8.52
N ASN A 24 12.29 2.35 -8.56
CA ASN A 24 11.50 3.23 -9.42
C ASN A 24 12.26 3.53 -10.72
N PRO A 25 11.75 3.09 -11.88
CA PRO A 25 12.34 3.47 -13.17
C PRO A 25 12.13 4.94 -13.55
N ASN A 26 11.24 5.68 -12.85
CA ASN A 26 10.93 7.09 -13.11
C ASN A 26 11.07 7.94 -11.84
N ALA A 27 12.25 8.56 -11.65
CA ALA A 27 12.59 9.41 -10.50
C ALA A 27 11.65 10.61 -10.24
N HIS A 28 10.66 10.86 -11.10
CA HIS A 28 9.75 12.01 -11.03
C HIS A 28 8.41 11.70 -10.35
N CYS A 29 8.05 10.44 -10.11
CA CYS A 29 6.81 10.10 -9.42
C CYS A 29 7.06 9.80 -7.93
N PRO A 30 6.40 10.50 -6.99
CA PRO A 30 6.51 10.19 -5.58
C PRO A 30 5.83 8.85 -5.27
N LYS A 31 6.28 8.17 -4.21
CA LYS A 31 5.56 7.03 -3.64
C LYS A 31 4.18 7.46 -3.16
N LEU A 32 3.25 6.52 -3.16
CA LEU A 32 1.92 6.63 -2.61
C LEU A 32 1.78 5.74 -1.38
N THR A 33 0.82 6.07 -0.52
CA THR A 33 0.48 5.26 0.65
C THR A 33 -0.50 4.16 0.23
N PHE A 34 -0.25 2.94 0.69
CA PHE A 34 -1.16 1.82 0.52
C PHE A 34 -2.37 2.00 1.43
N SER A 35 -3.58 1.95 0.87
CA SER A 35 -4.83 2.28 1.59
C SER A 35 -5.28 1.20 2.58
N GLY A 36 -4.61 0.05 2.62
CA GLY A 36 -5.10 -1.15 3.31
C GLY A 36 -6.17 -1.91 2.53
N ILE A 37 -6.56 -1.46 1.34
CA ILE A 37 -7.57 -2.09 0.49
C ILE A 37 -6.89 -2.78 -0.68
N GLY A 38 -7.15 -4.06 -0.87
CA GLY A 38 -6.61 -4.84 -1.98
C GLY A 38 -7.43 -6.08 -2.28
N ILE A 39 -7.36 -6.52 -3.54
CA ILE A 39 -7.92 -7.80 -3.99
C ILE A 39 -6.74 -8.73 -4.23
N TYR A 40 -6.76 -9.91 -3.59
CA TYR A 40 -5.64 -10.83 -3.63
C TYR A 40 -6.04 -12.16 -4.23
N HIS A 41 -5.23 -12.64 -5.17
CA HIS A 41 -5.29 -14.04 -5.57
C HIS A 41 -4.64 -14.91 -4.50
N ARG A 42 -5.29 -16.02 -4.09
CA ARG A 42 -4.81 -16.91 -3.01
C ARG A 42 -3.34 -17.31 -3.16
N ARG A 43 -2.89 -17.57 -4.39
CA ARG A 43 -1.50 -17.98 -4.70
C ARG A 43 -0.43 -16.98 -4.24
N LEU A 44 -0.78 -15.71 -4.02
CA LEU A 44 0.14 -14.71 -3.47
C LEU A 44 0.69 -15.14 -2.09
N PHE A 45 -0.09 -15.94 -1.37
CA PHE A 45 0.21 -16.42 -0.02
C PHE A 45 0.67 -17.88 0.01
N ASP A 46 0.96 -18.48 -1.15
CA ASP A 46 1.51 -19.83 -1.19
C ASP A 46 2.86 -19.87 -0.45
N GLY A 47 3.04 -20.91 0.37
CA GLY A 47 4.24 -21.08 1.21
C GLY A 47 4.19 -20.40 2.58
N LEU A 48 3.10 -19.69 2.93
CA LEU A 48 2.91 -19.23 4.30
C LEU A 48 2.52 -20.39 5.23
N ILE A 49 3.08 -20.38 6.44
CA ILE A 49 2.77 -21.35 7.49
C ILE A 49 1.46 -20.94 8.16
N ARG A 50 0.51 -21.88 8.23
CA ARG A 50 -0.78 -21.64 8.89
C ARG A 50 -0.59 -21.43 10.38
N GLY A 51 -1.26 -20.43 10.95
CA GLY A 51 -1.17 -20.09 12.37
C GLY A 51 -0.04 -19.13 12.71
N GLU A 52 0.86 -18.85 11.77
CA GLU A 52 1.94 -17.88 11.95
C GLU A 52 1.58 -16.53 11.31
N SER A 53 2.03 -15.46 11.95
CA SER A 53 1.87 -14.10 11.42
C SER A 53 2.94 -13.81 10.38
N ALA A 54 2.52 -13.35 9.20
CA ALA A 54 3.42 -12.89 8.14
C ALA A 54 3.19 -11.41 7.84
N LYS A 55 4.28 -10.65 7.68
CA LYS A 55 4.19 -9.26 7.22
C LYS A 55 3.80 -9.24 5.74
N LEU A 56 2.79 -8.45 5.40
CA LEU A 56 2.29 -8.35 4.03
C LEU A 56 3.28 -7.65 3.09
N ALA A 57 3.95 -6.58 3.56
CA ALA A 57 4.81 -5.75 2.71
C ALA A 57 5.94 -6.55 1.99
N PRO A 58 6.69 -7.46 2.65
CA PRO A 58 7.66 -8.33 1.95
C PRO A 58 7.04 -9.21 0.86
N ILE A 59 5.84 -9.74 1.10
CA ILE A 59 5.13 -10.58 0.12
C ILE A 59 4.79 -9.76 -1.12
N LEU A 60 4.25 -8.55 -0.91
CA LEU A 60 3.92 -7.63 -2.01
C LEU A 60 5.17 -7.23 -2.79
N ARG A 61 6.27 -6.85 -2.11
CA ARG A 61 7.53 -6.46 -2.77
C ARG A 61 8.07 -7.57 -3.66
N ARG A 62 8.02 -8.84 -3.21
CA ARG A 62 8.43 -9.98 -4.04
C ARG A 62 7.57 -10.13 -5.30
N ALA A 63 6.26 -9.92 -5.20
CA ALA A 63 5.36 -9.96 -6.36
C ALA A 63 5.55 -8.75 -7.29
N MET A 64 5.90 -7.57 -6.75
CA MET A 64 6.23 -6.36 -7.53
C MET A 64 7.46 -6.57 -8.42
N LEU A 65 8.50 -7.29 -7.94
CA LEU A 65 9.68 -7.63 -8.75
C LEU A 65 9.31 -8.39 -10.03
N ASN A 66 8.21 -9.13 -10.00
CA ASN A 66 7.72 -9.93 -11.12
C ASN A 66 6.58 -9.24 -11.90
N ASN A 67 6.31 -7.95 -11.66
CA ASN A 67 5.19 -7.19 -12.26
C ASN A 67 3.81 -7.80 -12.00
N GLN A 68 3.62 -8.51 -10.89
CA GLN A 68 2.38 -9.25 -10.59
C GLN A 68 1.35 -8.42 -9.82
N ILE A 69 1.62 -7.14 -9.55
CA ILE A 69 0.73 -6.26 -8.80
C ILE A 69 0.36 -5.07 -9.66
N SER A 70 -0.94 -4.92 -9.88
CA SER A 70 -1.54 -3.70 -10.40
C SER A 70 -2.12 -2.85 -9.27
N GLY A 71 -2.39 -1.58 -9.55
CA GLY A 71 -3.03 -0.69 -8.62
C GLY A 71 -3.60 0.55 -9.29
N GLU A 72 -4.29 1.34 -8.49
CA GLU A 72 -4.84 2.63 -8.90
C GLU A 72 -4.65 3.67 -7.79
N LYS A 73 -4.59 4.93 -8.18
CA LYS A 73 -4.54 6.05 -7.24
C LYS A 73 -5.97 6.45 -6.89
N TYR A 74 -6.44 6.00 -5.73
CA TYR A 74 -7.69 6.52 -5.15
C TYR A 74 -7.49 7.96 -4.65
N LEU A 75 -8.37 8.87 -5.09
CA LEU A 75 -8.37 10.30 -4.78
C LEU A 75 -9.58 10.75 -3.93
N GLY A 76 -10.48 9.82 -3.58
CA GLY A 76 -11.61 10.11 -2.70
C GLY A 76 -11.21 10.16 -1.23
N SER A 77 -12.21 10.35 -0.36
CA SER A 77 -12.01 10.42 1.08
C SER A 77 -11.45 9.10 1.63
N TRP A 78 -10.32 9.21 2.32
CA TRP A 78 -9.66 8.09 2.99
C TRP A 78 -8.88 8.61 4.19
N GLN A 79 -8.93 7.87 5.30
CA GLN A 79 -8.23 8.20 6.55
C GLN A 79 -7.76 6.90 7.22
N ASP A 80 -6.49 6.84 7.66
CA ASP A 80 -5.97 5.75 8.48
C ASP A 80 -6.21 6.02 9.98
N VAL A 81 -7.31 5.47 10.49
CA VAL A 81 -7.75 5.64 11.89
C VAL A 81 -7.15 4.54 12.77
N GLY A 82 -5.88 4.74 13.14
CA GLY A 82 -5.16 3.82 14.01
C GLY A 82 -5.16 4.17 15.51
N SER A 83 -5.77 5.31 15.91
CA SER A 83 -5.81 5.74 17.31
C SER A 83 -7.13 6.46 17.67
N PRO A 84 -7.52 6.51 18.95
CA PRO A 84 -8.69 7.25 19.41
C PRO A 84 -8.66 8.73 19.04
N GLU A 85 -7.49 9.37 19.07
CA GLU A 85 -7.31 10.78 18.73
C GLU A 85 -7.63 11.01 17.25
N ARG A 86 -7.14 10.14 16.35
CA ARG A 86 -7.45 10.22 14.92
C ARG A 86 -8.94 10.01 14.64
N LEU A 87 -9.61 9.15 15.41
CA LEU A 87 -11.06 8.96 15.29
C LEU A 87 -11.81 10.23 15.71
N ALA A 88 -11.40 10.86 16.82
CA ALA A 88 -11.99 12.10 17.31
C ALA A 88 -11.76 13.29 16.35
N GLU A 89 -10.61 13.36 15.68
CA GLU A 89 -10.35 14.31 14.60
C GLU A 89 -11.29 14.09 13.41
N LEU A 90 -11.43 12.86 12.93
CA LEU A 90 -12.31 12.53 11.80
C LEU A 90 -13.78 12.85 12.07
N ASN A 91 -14.27 12.64 13.30
CA ASN A 91 -15.64 12.97 13.65
C ASN A 91 -15.93 14.49 13.71
N ARG A 92 -14.89 15.34 13.66
CA ARG A 92 -14.99 16.81 13.70
C ARG A 92 -14.85 17.47 12.33
N SER A 93 -14.50 16.72 11.28
CA SER A 93 -14.41 17.17 9.89
C SER A 93 -15.71 16.97 9.15
#